data_AF-Q6MTA3-F1
#
_entry.id   AF-Q6MTA3-F1
#
_cell.length_a   1.000
_cell.length_b   1.000
_cell.length_c   1.000
_cell.angle_alpha   90.00
_cell.angle_beta   90.00
_cell.angle_gamma   90.00
#
_symmetry.space_group_name_H-M   'P 1'
#
loop_
_entity.id
_entity.type
_entity.pdbx_description
1 polymer ?
#
loop_
_entity_poly.entity_id
_entity_poly.type
_entity_poly.pdbx_seq_one_letter_code
_entity_poly.pdbx_strand_id
1 'polypeptide(L)'
;MIKVNLDHTNIDINKVVDLNKVKQIHQMIINKTGKGNDYLGWLNWPNDYNKTEYEQMKQVANKLRSEIEVLVVIGIGGSYLGCRAADEMIRGLYHQDKVELIYAGNTMSSTYIYQLVEYLKNKNFGICVISKSGTTTEPGISFRVFEKLLVDKVGLNKAKDLIVAITDKNKGALKQLADKKGYQTFVIPNDIGGRFSVLTPVGIFPLLVSGINTDNIFNGALKAKNELINDDLSNQAYKYAVIRNYLYNQGYKTDALISYELQLQMLTEWWKQLFGESEGKDNKGLLPSSMIFSTDLHSLGQWVQEGPRNVMFETIIKIEKPNYDLNVPIDEDNYDGLNYLTKNSFHQINQTALKGAIQAHSVTGNMPNIVLEFEKMDDEQFGYLVYFFELALTMSAYLLDVNPFNQPGVEVYKYNMFKLLNKPGIK
;
A
#
# COMPACT_ATOMS: atom_id res chain seq x y z
N MET A 1 -8.03 14.30 -5.67
CA MET A 1 -9.14 13.34 -5.91
C MET A 1 -8.82 12.54 -7.16
N ILE A 2 -9.29 11.29 -7.27
CA ILE A 2 -8.96 10.37 -8.37
C ILE A 2 -10.05 10.40 -9.44
N LYS A 3 -9.67 10.59 -10.70
CA LYS A 3 -10.54 10.43 -11.88
C LYS A 3 -10.09 9.21 -12.68
N VAL A 4 -11.04 8.37 -13.09
CA VAL A 4 -10.79 7.18 -13.91
C VAL A 4 -11.09 7.49 -15.37
N ASN A 5 -10.04 7.56 -16.17
CA ASN A 5 -10.10 7.79 -17.61
C ASN A 5 -9.93 6.46 -18.36
N LEU A 6 -10.85 6.18 -19.28
CA LEU A 6 -10.93 4.94 -20.05
C LEU A 6 -10.72 5.16 -21.56
N ASP A 7 -10.35 6.37 -21.99
CA ASP A 7 -10.25 6.74 -23.41
C ASP A 7 -9.22 5.86 -24.16
N HIS A 8 -8.23 5.33 -23.45
CA HIS A 8 -7.17 4.46 -23.99
C HIS A 8 -7.45 2.96 -23.81
N THR A 9 -8.67 2.58 -23.43
CA THR A 9 -9.08 1.17 -23.34
C THR A 9 -9.73 0.66 -24.62
N ASN A 10 -10.16 1.56 -25.52
CA ASN A 10 -11.07 1.27 -26.65
C ASN A 10 -12.41 0.65 -26.23
N ILE A 11 -12.82 0.81 -24.96
CA ILE A 11 -14.05 0.22 -24.39
C ILE A 11 -15.01 1.33 -23.96
N ASP A 12 -16.23 1.27 -24.49
CA ASP A 12 -17.35 2.06 -23.99
C ASP A 12 -17.99 1.33 -22.80
N ILE A 13 -17.60 1.73 -21.59
CA ILE A 13 -18.02 1.04 -20.35
C ILE A 13 -19.56 0.99 -20.19
N ASN A 14 -20.27 1.99 -20.71
CA ASN A 14 -21.73 2.06 -20.61
C ASN A 14 -22.45 0.98 -21.44
N LYS A 15 -21.76 0.38 -22.42
CA LYS A 15 -22.29 -0.71 -23.25
C LYS A 15 -22.06 -2.10 -22.66
N VAL A 16 -21.17 -2.22 -21.67
CA VAL A 16 -20.71 -3.52 -21.15
C VAL A 16 -21.03 -3.74 -19.67
N VAL A 17 -21.38 -2.67 -18.96
CA VAL A 17 -21.71 -2.72 -17.53
C VAL A 17 -23.10 -3.31 -17.28
N ASP A 18 -23.20 -4.21 -16.31
CA ASP A 18 -24.46 -4.57 -15.67
C ASP A 18 -24.70 -3.67 -14.44
N LEU A 19 -25.40 -2.54 -14.65
CA LEU A 19 -25.70 -1.59 -13.57
C LEU A 19 -26.56 -2.20 -12.46
N ASN A 20 -27.42 -3.17 -12.77
CA ASN A 20 -28.23 -3.83 -11.74
C ASN A 20 -27.32 -4.65 -10.81
N LYS A 21 -26.33 -5.35 -11.37
CA LYS A 21 -25.35 -6.08 -10.57
C LYS A 21 -24.50 -5.15 -9.70
N VAL A 22 -24.06 -4.01 -10.23
CA VAL A 22 -23.31 -2.99 -9.47
C VAL A 22 -24.15 -2.49 -8.28
N LYS A 23 -25.43 -2.16 -8.50
CA LYS A 23 -26.34 -1.71 -7.44
C LYS A 23 -26.56 -2.79 -6.37
N GLN A 24 -26.76 -4.04 -6.77
CA GLN A 24 -26.89 -5.16 -5.84
C GLN A 24 -25.64 -5.32 -4.96
N ILE A 25 -24.44 -5.27 -5.55
CA ILE A 25 -23.18 -5.37 -4.80
C ILE A 25 -22.99 -4.16 -3.89
N HIS A 26 -23.30 -2.95 -4.36
CA HIS A 26 -23.28 -1.75 -3.53
C HIS A 26 -24.15 -1.94 -2.27
N GLN A 27 -25.38 -2.44 -2.43
CA GLN A 27 -26.26 -2.75 -1.30
C GLN A 27 -25.66 -3.82 -0.37
N MET A 28 -24.94 -4.82 -0.90
CA MET A 28 -24.24 -5.81 -0.08
C MET A 28 -23.10 -5.21 0.75
N ILE A 29 -22.36 -4.25 0.17
CA ILE A 29 -21.24 -3.56 0.82
C ILE A 29 -21.77 -2.69 1.97
N ILE A 30 -22.73 -1.79 1.69
CA ILE A 30 -23.22 -0.82 2.69
C ILE A 30 -23.98 -1.52 3.83
N ASN A 31 -24.72 -2.60 3.53
CA ASN A 31 -25.47 -3.35 4.53
C ASN A 31 -24.65 -4.49 5.16
N LYS A 32 -23.38 -4.65 4.77
CA LYS A 32 -22.47 -5.69 5.27
C LYS A 32 -23.05 -7.11 5.18
N THR A 33 -23.66 -7.46 4.05
CA THR A 33 -24.31 -8.78 3.83
C THR A 33 -23.52 -9.73 2.93
N GLY A 34 -22.42 -9.26 2.33
CA GLY A 34 -21.57 -10.08 1.47
C GLY A 34 -20.66 -11.07 2.20
N LYS A 35 -20.02 -11.96 1.44
CA LYS A 35 -19.00 -12.90 1.96
C LYS A 35 -17.88 -12.11 2.67
N GLY A 36 -17.51 -12.53 3.89
CA GLY A 36 -16.45 -11.91 4.69
C GLY A 36 -16.84 -10.59 5.39
N ASN A 37 -18.14 -10.36 5.57
CA ASN A 37 -18.69 -9.17 6.23
C ASN A 37 -18.17 -8.90 7.65
N ASP A 38 -17.61 -9.90 8.34
CA ASP A 38 -16.90 -9.74 9.62
C ASP A 38 -15.71 -8.77 9.53
N TYR A 39 -15.20 -8.47 8.33
CA TYR A 39 -13.99 -7.68 8.08
C TYR A 39 -14.25 -6.37 7.31
N LEU A 40 -15.44 -5.78 7.48
CA LEU A 40 -15.87 -4.53 6.84
C LEU A 40 -15.73 -3.28 7.74
N GLY A 41 -14.85 -3.31 8.74
CA GLY A 41 -14.60 -2.17 9.63
C GLY A 41 -13.99 -0.96 8.92
N TRP A 42 -13.20 -1.19 7.86
CA TRP A 42 -12.50 -0.17 7.08
C TRP A 42 -13.46 0.81 6.37
N LEU A 43 -14.67 0.35 5.98
CA LEU A 43 -15.67 1.16 5.26
C LEU A 43 -16.01 2.47 5.97
N ASN A 44 -16.19 2.41 7.29
CA ASN A 44 -16.53 3.57 8.09
C ASN A 44 -15.36 4.14 8.88
N TRP A 45 -14.20 3.48 8.84
CA TRP A 45 -13.03 3.85 9.60
C TRP A 45 -12.60 5.31 9.45
N PRO A 46 -12.65 5.96 8.27
CA PRO A 46 -12.31 7.39 8.14
C PRO A 46 -13.13 8.33 9.03
N ASN A 47 -14.30 7.89 9.51
CA ASN A 47 -15.16 8.63 10.43
C ASN A 47 -15.16 8.03 11.85
N ASP A 48 -15.16 6.70 11.96
CA ASP A 48 -15.49 5.98 13.19
C ASP A 48 -14.25 5.51 13.97
N TYR A 49 -13.04 5.88 13.54
CA TYR A 49 -11.81 5.57 14.27
C TYR A 49 -11.84 6.17 15.70
N ASN A 50 -11.13 5.53 16.63
CA ASN A 50 -11.09 5.97 18.01
C ASN A 50 -10.28 7.28 18.16
N LYS A 51 -10.96 8.43 18.22
CA LYS A 51 -10.31 9.74 18.35
C LYS A 51 -9.46 9.90 19.61
N THR A 52 -9.87 9.28 20.72
CA THR A 52 -9.07 9.29 21.98
C THR A 52 -7.77 8.52 21.82
N GLU A 53 -7.81 7.33 21.21
CA GLU A 53 -6.60 6.55 20.91
C GLU A 53 -5.71 7.29 19.90
N TYR A 54 -6.30 7.99 18.92
CA TYR A 54 -5.56 8.78 17.94
C TYR A 54 -4.80 9.96 18.57
N GLU A 55 -5.42 10.71 19.48
CA GLU A 55 -4.72 11.77 20.22
C GLU A 55 -3.62 11.21 21.14
N GLN A 56 -3.84 10.04 21.75
CA GLN A 56 -2.78 9.32 22.48
C GLN A 56 -1.62 8.92 21.57
N MET A 57 -1.90 8.42 20.36
CA MET A 57 -0.86 8.11 19.36
C MET A 57 -0.03 9.35 19.02
N LYS A 58 -0.65 10.52 18.80
CA LYS A 58 0.07 11.78 18.54
C LYS A 58 1.02 12.13 19.69
N GLN A 59 0.57 12.04 20.94
CA GLN A 59 1.39 12.33 22.11
C GLN A 59 2.60 11.38 22.23
N VAL A 60 2.35 10.08 22.08
CA VAL A 60 3.40 9.05 22.15
C VAL A 60 4.38 9.21 20.99
N ALA A 61 3.89 9.44 19.78
CA ALA A 61 4.73 9.63 18.60
C ALA A 61 5.61 10.88 18.71
N ASN A 62 5.07 12.00 19.18
CA ASN A 62 5.83 13.23 19.41
C ASN A 62 6.94 13.03 20.46
N LYS A 63 6.64 12.34 21.57
CA LYS A 63 7.64 11.99 22.58
C LYS A 63 8.73 11.11 21.97
N LEU A 64 8.33 10.02 21.32
CA LEU A 64 9.27 9.06 20.73
C LEU A 64 10.19 9.73 19.70
N ARG A 65 9.61 10.52 18.78
CA ARG A 65 10.32 11.32 17.78
C ARG A 65 11.33 12.28 18.40
N SER A 66 11.08 12.81 19.59
CA SER A 66 12.03 13.70 20.27
C SER A 66 13.30 12.96 20.73
N GLU A 67 13.22 11.65 20.96
CA GLU A 67 14.27 10.83 21.58
C GLU A 67 15.07 9.97 20.60
N ILE A 68 14.57 9.75 19.37
CA ILE A 68 15.17 8.83 18.40
C ILE A 68 15.55 9.53 17.09
N GLU A 69 16.46 8.89 16.36
CA GLU A 69 16.85 9.19 14.98
C GLU A 69 16.22 8.18 14.00
N VAL A 70 15.95 6.95 14.46
CA VAL A 70 15.44 5.86 13.62
C VAL A 70 14.29 5.15 14.31
N LEU A 71 13.17 4.92 13.62
CA LEU A 71 12.13 4.00 14.06
C LEU A 71 12.24 2.69 13.27
N VAL A 72 12.45 1.58 13.98
CA VAL A 72 12.40 0.24 13.40
C VAL A 72 10.95 -0.24 13.41
N VAL A 73 10.31 -0.25 12.25
CA VAL A 73 8.95 -0.78 12.06
C VAL A 73 9.05 -2.28 11.78
N ILE A 74 8.58 -3.09 12.71
CA ILE A 74 8.66 -4.55 12.64
C ILE A 74 7.30 -5.14 12.26
N GLY A 75 7.16 -5.59 11.02
CA GLY A 75 5.91 -6.12 10.47
C GLY A 75 6.08 -6.73 9.09
N ILE A 76 5.08 -7.46 8.61
CA ILE A 76 5.07 -8.06 7.27
C ILE A 76 3.66 -7.99 6.66
N GLY A 77 3.59 -8.01 5.32
CA GLY A 77 2.34 -7.90 4.57
C GLY A 77 1.63 -6.58 4.88
N GLY A 78 0.39 -6.66 5.38
CA GLY A 78 -0.42 -5.48 5.67
C GLY A 78 0.13 -4.62 6.81
N SER A 79 0.95 -5.21 7.68
CA SER A 79 1.67 -4.51 8.76
C SER A 79 2.94 -3.79 8.30
N TYR A 80 3.19 -3.73 6.99
CA TYR A 80 4.43 -3.21 6.40
C TYR A 80 4.14 -2.35 5.16
N LEU A 81 3.49 -2.94 4.15
CA LEU A 81 3.40 -2.38 2.81
C LEU A 81 2.69 -1.02 2.77
N GLY A 82 1.54 -0.88 3.44
CA GLY A 82 0.78 0.36 3.43
C GLY A 82 1.51 1.53 4.10
N CYS A 83 2.21 1.26 5.20
CA CYS A 83 3.03 2.27 5.88
C CYS A 83 4.18 2.75 4.99
N ARG A 84 4.93 1.80 4.41
CA ARG A 84 6.06 2.14 3.52
C ARG A 84 5.62 2.83 2.24
N ALA A 85 4.48 2.42 1.67
CA ALA A 85 3.87 3.10 0.53
C ALA A 85 3.53 4.56 0.84
N ALA A 86 2.91 4.84 2.00
CA ALA A 86 2.60 6.20 2.43
C ALA A 86 3.87 7.03 2.61
N ASP A 87 4.86 6.44 3.28
CA ASP A 87 6.10 7.12 3.64
C ASP A 87 6.89 7.57 2.41
N GLU A 88 7.13 6.64 1.48
CA GLU A 88 7.86 6.91 0.24
C GLU A 88 7.08 7.84 -0.70
N MET A 89 5.75 7.70 -0.80
CA MET A 89 4.90 8.59 -1.61
C MET A 89 4.92 10.03 -1.10
N ILE A 90 4.82 10.22 0.22
CA ILE A 90 4.61 11.54 0.83
C ILE A 90 5.94 12.27 1.06
N ARG A 91 6.90 11.63 1.71
CA ARG A 91 8.17 12.27 2.09
C ARG A 91 9.23 12.17 0.99
N GLY A 92 9.07 11.21 0.07
CA GLY A 92 10.06 10.90 -0.96
C GLY A 92 11.19 9.98 -0.45
N LEU A 93 12.03 9.52 -1.37
CA LEU A 93 13.07 8.51 -1.11
C LEU A 93 14.27 9.03 -0.29
N TYR A 94 14.51 10.34 -0.30
CA TYR A 94 15.65 11.00 0.37
C TYR A 94 15.18 12.22 1.16
N HIS A 95 14.16 12.04 2.00
CA HIS A 95 13.64 13.11 2.86
C HIS A 95 14.68 13.62 3.85
N GLN A 96 14.52 14.87 4.30
CA GLN A 96 15.40 15.49 5.31
C GLN A 96 14.76 15.54 6.71
N ASP A 97 13.64 14.84 6.90
CA ASP A 97 12.98 14.73 8.19
C ASP A 97 13.87 14.04 9.24
N LYS A 98 13.69 14.40 10.52
CA LYS A 98 14.48 13.92 11.66
C LYS A 98 14.49 12.40 11.79
N VAL A 99 13.33 11.74 11.64
CA VAL A 99 13.22 10.31 11.93
C VAL A 99 13.16 9.52 10.63
N GLU A 100 14.14 8.64 10.48
CA GLU A 100 14.17 7.64 9.42
C GLU A 100 13.26 6.47 9.82
N LEU A 101 12.37 6.06 8.92
CA LEU A 101 11.65 4.79 9.06
C LEU A 101 12.46 3.70 8.37
N ILE A 102 12.82 2.67 9.13
CA ILE A 102 13.38 1.44 8.56
C ILE A 102 12.49 0.25 8.89
N TYR A 103 12.53 -0.76 8.03
CA TYR A 103 11.61 -1.89 8.11
C TYR A 103 12.36 -3.18 8.38
N ALA A 104 11.87 -3.95 9.35
CA ALA A 104 12.36 -5.28 9.66
C ALA A 104 11.18 -6.24 9.91
N GLY A 105 11.46 -7.53 10.07
CA GLY A 105 10.40 -8.53 10.23
C GLY A 105 9.58 -8.81 8.97
N ASN A 106 9.88 -8.14 7.86
CA ASN A 106 9.34 -8.37 6.52
C ASN A 106 10.13 -9.42 5.72
N THR A 107 11.22 -9.94 6.28
CA THR A 107 12.07 -10.99 5.70
C THR A 107 12.76 -11.79 6.82
N MET A 108 13.25 -12.98 6.48
CA MET A 108 14.11 -13.80 7.34
C MET A 108 15.57 -13.83 6.88
N SER A 109 15.96 -12.93 5.96
CA SER A 109 17.35 -12.81 5.49
C SER A 109 18.28 -12.43 6.64
N SER A 110 19.14 -13.35 7.06
CA SER A 110 20.11 -13.15 8.13
C SER A 110 21.09 -12.02 7.81
N THR A 111 21.53 -11.91 6.55
CA THR A 111 22.41 -10.83 6.08
C THR A 111 21.77 -9.47 6.26
N TYR A 112 20.51 -9.31 5.87
CA TYR A 112 19.78 -8.04 6.03
C TYR A 112 19.62 -7.66 7.50
N ILE A 113 19.18 -8.61 8.35
CA ILE A 113 19.02 -8.36 9.78
C ILE A 113 20.36 -8.01 10.44
N TYR A 114 21.45 -8.68 10.08
CA TYR A 114 22.79 -8.36 10.57
C TYR A 114 23.22 -6.93 10.18
N GLN A 115 23.03 -6.55 8.91
CA GLN A 115 23.33 -5.20 8.43
C GLN A 115 22.53 -4.13 9.18
N LEU A 116 21.23 -4.36 9.44
CA LEU A 116 20.43 -3.45 10.24
C LEU A 116 20.93 -3.35 11.69
N VAL A 117 21.32 -4.47 12.31
CA VAL A 117 21.91 -4.46 13.66
C VAL A 117 23.17 -3.59 13.68
N GLU A 118 24.09 -3.77 12.73
CA GLU A 118 25.31 -2.96 12.64
C GLU A 118 25.00 -1.47 12.41
N TYR A 119 24.04 -1.15 11.53
CA TYR A 119 23.60 0.21 11.26
C TYR A 119 23.04 0.93 12.51
N LEU A 120 22.28 0.21 13.33
CA LEU A 120 21.62 0.77 14.52
C LEU A 120 22.54 0.95 15.74
N LYS A 121 23.71 0.30 15.79
CA LYS A 121 24.63 0.36 16.96
C LYS A 121 24.94 1.79 17.39
N ASN A 122 25.13 2.69 16.43
CA ASN A 122 25.53 4.07 16.68
C ASN A 122 24.37 5.09 16.59
N LYS A 123 23.12 4.62 16.54
CA LYS A 123 21.94 5.49 16.42
C LYS A 123 21.00 5.35 17.62
N ASN A 124 20.34 6.42 18.02
CA ASN A 124 19.22 6.34 18.95
C ASN A 124 18.01 5.85 18.20
N PHE A 125 17.45 4.70 18.57
CA PHE A 125 16.35 4.11 17.84
C PHE A 125 15.21 3.66 18.75
N GLY A 126 14.01 3.66 18.19
CA GLY A 126 12.81 3.10 18.78
C GLY A 126 12.32 1.90 17.97
N ILE A 127 11.35 1.17 18.51
CA ILE A 127 10.73 0.01 17.85
C ILE A 127 9.22 0.18 17.83
N CYS A 128 8.61 0.02 16.65
CA CYS A 128 7.18 -0.18 16.50
C CYS A 128 6.94 -1.59 15.98
N VAL A 129 6.53 -2.52 16.86
CA VAL A 129 6.25 -3.92 16.49
C VAL A 129 4.77 -4.12 16.22
N ILE A 130 4.44 -4.69 15.06
CA ILE A 130 3.07 -4.73 14.54
C ILE A 130 2.68 -6.16 14.16
N SER A 131 1.82 -6.78 14.97
CA SER A 131 1.28 -8.11 14.67
C SER A 131 -0.02 -8.35 15.45
N LYS A 132 -1.11 -8.67 14.74
CA LYS A 132 -2.41 -8.96 15.36
C LYS A 132 -2.34 -10.17 16.29
N SER A 133 -1.66 -11.24 15.89
CA SER A 133 -1.51 -12.45 16.73
C SER A 133 -0.30 -12.42 17.65
N GLY A 134 0.75 -11.66 17.28
CA GLY A 134 2.06 -11.72 17.92
C GLY A 134 2.84 -13.01 17.66
N THR A 135 2.34 -13.88 16.75
CA THR A 135 2.93 -15.20 16.47
C THR A 135 3.41 -15.36 15.03
N THR A 136 3.24 -14.34 14.19
CA THR A 136 3.84 -14.30 12.86
C THR A 136 5.36 -14.43 12.98
N THR A 137 5.95 -15.38 12.28
CA THR A 137 7.32 -15.85 12.55
C THR A 137 8.36 -14.77 12.28
N GLU A 138 8.29 -14.12 11.12
CA GLU A 138 9.23 -13.12 10.61
C GLU A 138 9.33 -11.89 11.52
N PRO A 139 8.21 -11.22 11.92
CA PRO A 139 8.29 -10.12 12.89
C PRO A 139 8.62 -10.62 14.30
N GLY A 140 8.19 -11.82 14.71
CA GLY A 140 8.48 -12.35 16.03
C GLY A 140 9.97 -12.57 16.30
N ILE A 141 10.70 -13.17 15.34
CA ILE A 141 12.15 -13.37 15.48
C ILE A 141 12.93 -12.06 15.35
N SER A 142 12.50 -11.16 14.46
CA SER A 142 13.13 -9.85 14.30
C SER A 142 12.97 -9.00 15.56
N PHE A 143 11.77 -9.00 16.16
CA PHE A 143 11.52 -8.29 17.41
C PHE A 143 12.44 -8.77 18.53
N ARG A 144 12.69 -10.09 18.66
CA ARG A 144 13.65 -10.60 19.67
C ARG A 144 15.06 -10.03 19.49
N VAL A 145 15.52 -9.89 18.25
CA VAL A 145 16.86 -9.34 17.95
C VAL A 145 16.93 -7.86 18.31
N PHE A 146 15.97 -7.06 17.83
CA PHE A 146 16.00 -5.61 18.03
C PHE A 146 15.62 -5.20 19.45
N GLU A 147 14.70 -5.90 20.13
CA GLU A 147 14.40 -5.71 21.55
C GLU A 147 15.66 -5.93 22.38
N LYS A 148 16.40 -7.02 22.14
CA LYS A 148 17.67 -7.29 22.82
C LYS A 148 18.68 -6.16 22.56
N LEU A 149 18.89 -5.78 21.30
CA LEU A 149 19.83 -4.72 20.94
C LEU A 149 19.49 -3.39 21.66
N LEU A 150 18.20 -3.03 21.70
CA LEU A 150 17.74 -1.80 22.35
C LEU A 150 17.93 -1.88 23.87
N VAL A 151 17.53 -2.98 24.49
CA VAL A 151 17.68 -3.20 25.94
C VAL A 151 19.16 -3.20 26.35
N ASP A 152 20.04 -3.83 25.58
CA ASP A 152 21.48 -3.83 25.84
C ASP A 152 22.07 -2.41 25.72
N LYS A 153 21.53 -1.58 24.83
CA LYS A 153 22.01 -0.20 24.59
C LYS A 153 21.55 0.80 25.66
N VAL A 154 20.28 0.77 26.07
CA VAL A 154 19.69 1.81 26.94
C VAL A 154 19.18 1.30 28.29
N GLY A 155 19.20 -0.02 28.51
CA GLY A 155 18.63 -0.66 29.69
C GLY A 155 17.10 -0.84 29.60
N LEU A 156 16.58 -1.82 30.34
CA LEU A 156 15.17 -2.24 30.29
C LEU A 156 14.18 -1.09 30.56
N ASN A 157 14.47 -0.26 31.58
CA ASN A 157 13.59 0.83 31.98
C ASN A 157 13.45 1.92 30.92
N LYS A 158 14.50 2.17 30.13
CA LYS A 158 14.43 3.14 29.03
C LYS A 158 13.86 2.50 27.77
N ALA A 159 14.24 1.26 27.49
CA ALA A 159 13.75 0.53 26.31
C ALA A 159 12.23 0.43 26.28
N LYS A 160 11.56 0.25 27.44
CA LYS A 160 10.09 0.18 27.50
C LYS A 160 9.40 1.44 26.94
N ASP A 161 10.01 2.62 27.10
CA ASP A 161 9.47 3.90 26.65
C ASP A 161 9.73 4.15 25.15
N LEU A 162 10.63 3.35 24.56
CA LEU A 162 11.03 3.41 23.15
C LEU A 162 10.41 2.29 22.30
N ILE A 163 9.60 1.41 22.91
CA ILE A 163 8.92 0.30 22.25
C ILE A 163 7.41 0.53 22.28
N VAL A 164 6.79 0.48 21.10
CA VAL A 164 5.35 0.50 20.92
C VAL A 164 4.90 -0.79 20.24
N ALA A 165 3.84 -1.41 20.76
CA ALA A 165 3.27 -2.64 20.23
C ALA A 165 1.86 -2.42 19.68
N ILE A 166 1.68 -2.67 18.38
CA ILE A 166 0.39 -2.54 17.69
C ILE A 166 -0.17 -3.94 17.44
N THR A 167 -1.24 -4.29 18.15
CA THR A 167 -1.70 -5.68 18.25
C THR A 167 -3.20 -5.78 18.59
N ASP A 168 -3.72 -6.99 18.76
CA ASP A 168 -5.10 -7.20 19.20
C ASP A 168 -5.35 -6.56 20.58
N LYS A 169 -6.57 -6.05 20.79
CA LYS A 169 -6.97 -5.37 22.04
C LYS A 169 -6.74 -6.21 23.29
N ASN A 170 -6.95 -7.53 23.22
CA ASN A 170 -6.99 -8.41 24.39
C ASN A 170 -6.27 -9.76 24.20
N LYS A 171 -5.93 -10.15 22.98
CA LYS A 171 -5.45 -11.51 22.65
C LYS A 171 -4.05 -11.46 22.04
N GLY A 172 -3.45 -12.64 21.91
CA GLY A 172 -2.18 -12.81 21.20
C GLY A 172 -0.94 -12.67 22.07
N ALA A 173 0.17 -13.23 21.59
CA ALA A 173 1.42 -13.29 22.33
C ALA A 173 2.06 -11.92 22.52
N LEU A 174 1.91 -11.02 21.53
CA LEU A 174 2.46 -9.67 21.59
C LEU A 174 1.74 -8.81 22.63
N LYS A 175 0.40 -8.93 22.75
CA LYS A 175 -0.35 -8.23 23.80
C LYS A 175 0.08 -8.66 25.20
N GLN A 176 0.19 -9.97 25.45
CA GLN A 176 0.66 -10.50 26.74
C GLN A 176 2.09 -10.03 27.07
N LEU A 177 2.96 -9.99 26.07
CA LEU A 177 4.33 -9.51 26.23
C LEU A 177 4.36 -8.01 26.56
N ALA A 178 3.61 -7.20 25.83
CA ALA A 178 3.50 -5.76 26.06
C ALA A 178 2.98 -5.46 27.48
N ASP A 179 1.94 -6.17 27.93
CA ASP A 179 1.41 -6.03 29.30
C ASP A 179 2.45 -6.38 30.36
N LYS A 180 3.18 -7.49 30.16
CA LYS A 180 4.24 -7.93 31.08
C LYS A 180 5.40 -6.94 31.15
N LYS A 181 5.76 -6.31 30.03
CA LYS A 181 6.93 -5.42 29.91
C LYS A 181 6.59 -3.95 30.11
N GLY A 182 5.30 -3.59 30.11
CA GLY A 182 4.84 -2.21 30.18
C GLY A 182 5.09 -1.42 28.89
N TYR A 183 5.06 -2.08 27.73
CA TYR A 183 5.14 -1.37 26.44
C TYR A 183 3.82 -0.66 26.14
N GLN A 184 3.90 0.51 25.52
CA GLN A 184 2.71 1.20 25.04
C GLN A 184 2.04 0.36 23.94
N THR A 185 0.72 0.23 24.01
CA THR A 185 -0.05 -0.53 23.02
C THR A 185 -1.07 0.32 22.27
N PHE A 186 -1.29 -0.01 21.00
CA PHE A 186 -2.42 0.47 20.20
C PHE A 186 -3.12 -0.70 19.50
N VAL A 187 -4.40 -0.53 19.19
CA VAL A 187 -5.28 -1.62 18.79
C VAL A 187 -5.36 -1.78 17.27
N ILE A 188 -5.19 -3.02 16.79
CA ILE A 188 -5.64 -3.42 15.46
C ILE A 188 -7.12 -3.85 15.57
N PRO A 189 -8.06 -3.17 14.90
CA PRO A 189 -9.48 -3.53 14.97
C PRO A 189 -9.74 -4.97 14.53
N ASN A 190 -10.69 -5.63 15.20
CA ASN A 190 -10.98 -7.04 14.95
C ASN A 190 -11.60 -7.27 13.58
N ASP A 191 -12.43 -6.31 13.14
CA ASP A 191 -13.16 -6.26 11.89
C ASP A 191 -12.40 -5.57 10.75
N ILE A 192 -11.08 -5.37 10.90
CA ILE A 192 -10.20 -4.90 9.82
C ILE A 192 -9.11 -5.94 9.56
N GLY A 193 -9.08 -6.43 8.32
CA GLY A 193 -8.06 -7.36 7.83
C GLY A 193 -6.72 -6.66 7.59
N GLY A 194 -5.61 -7.41 7.64
CA GLY A 194 -4.26 -6.82 7.56
C GLY A 194 -4.03 -5.93 6.33
N ARG A 195 -4.41 -6.38 5.13
CA ARG A 195 -4.25 -5.60 3.89
C ARG A 195 -5.15 -4.36 3.77
N PHE A 196 -6.14 -4.21 4.65
CA PHE A 196 -7.05 -3.05 4.78
C PHE A 196 -6.72 -2.18 6.01
N SER A 197 -5.57 -2.41 6.67
CA SER A 197 -5.30 -1.83 7.99
C SER A 197 -4.45 -0.56 7.98
N VAL A 198 -4.08 -0.03 6.81
CA VAL A 198 -3.14 1.09 6.71
C VAL A 198 -3.64 2.37 7.42
N LEU A 199 -4.96 2.63 7.41
CA LEU A 199 -5.55 3.78 8.13
C LEU A 199 -5.75 3.55 9.63
N THR A 200 -5.49 2.34 10.13
CA THR A 200 -5.52 2.01 11.56
C THR A 200 -4.17 2.36 12.21
N PRO A 201 -3.97 2.16 13.53
CA PRO A 201 -2.66 2.37 14.15
C PRO A 201 -1.50 1.70 13.41
N VAL A 202 -1.75 0.58 12.71
CA VAL A 202 -0.77 -0.15 11.87
C VAL A 202 0.03 0.78 10.95
N GLY A 203 -0.63 1.61 10.14
CA GLY A 203 0.05 2.57 9.28
C GLY A 203 0.24 3.92 9.96
N ILE A 204 -0.78 4.39 10.69
CA ILE A 204 -0.83 5.75 11.21
C ILE A 204 0.24 6.03 12.27
N PHE A 205 0.53 5.10 13.18
CA PHE A 205 1.47 5.38 14.27
C PHE A 205 2.92 5.59 13.76
N PRO A 206 3.50 4.72 12.92
CA PRO A 206 4.82 5.00 12.33
C PRO A 206 4.86 6.31 11.52
N LEU A 207 3.80 6.66 10.78
CA LEU A 207 3.74 7.89 10.00
C LEU A 207 3.68 9.14 10.88
N LEU A 208 3.00 9.08 12.04
CA LEU A 208 3.07 10.13 13.05
C LEU A 208 4.51 10.33 13.56
N VAL A 209 5.25 9.25 13.81
CA VAL A 209 6.65 9.33 14.25
C VAL A 209 7.56 9.90 13.16
N SER A 210 7.27 9.60 11.88
CA SER A 210 8.03 10.11 10.73
C SER A 210 7.77 11.58 10.38
N GLY A 211 6.78 12.20 11.03
CA GLY A 211 6.45 13.62 10.87
C GLY A 211 5.36 13.91 9.82
N ILE A 212 4.74 12.89 9.23
CA ILE A 212 3.65 13.05 8.26
C ILE A 212 2.38 13.56 8.98
N ASN A 213 1.64 14.47 8.32
CA ASN A 213 0.40 15.00 8.86
C ASN A 213 -0.75 14.00 8.63
N THR A 214 -0.90 13.08 9.58
CA THR A 214 -1.95 12.06 9.50
C THR A 214 -3.37 12.60 9.63
N ASP A 215 -3.58 13.84 10.11
CA ASP A 215 -4.92 14.48 10.06
C ASP A 215 -5.33 14.70 8.60
N ASN A 216 -4.38 15.09 7.73
CA ASN A 216 -4.63 15.22 6.30
C ASN A 216 -4.91 13.87 5.64
N ILE A 217 -4.25 12.78 6.06
CA ILE A 217 -4.58 11.42 5.60
C ILE A 217 -6.03 11.08 5.92
N PHE A 218 -6.48 11.31 7.16
CA PHE A 218 -7.86 11.06 7.53
C PHE A 218 -8.85 11.96 6.77
N ASN A 219 -8.53 13.23 6.56
CA ASN A 219 -9.35 14.14 5.75
C ASN A 219 -9.51 13.63 4.31
N GLY A 220 -8.43 13.15 3.70
CA GLY A 220 -8.44 12.55 2.37
C GLY A 220 -9.30 11.29 2.27
N ALA A 221 -9.16 10.39 3.24
CA ALA A 221 -9.96 9.16 3.29
C ALA A 221 -11.45 9.45 3.52
N LEU A 222 -11.77 10.42 4.40
CA LEU A 222 -13.14 10.85 4.65
C LEU A 222 -13.76 11.51 3.41
N LYS A 223 -12.98 12.31 2.69
CA LYS A 223 -13.39 12.90 1.42
C LYS A 223 -13.71 11.84 0.37
N ALA A 224 -12.85 10.84 0.19
CA ALA A 224 -13.13 9.69 -0.68
C ALA A 224 -14.41 8.94 -0.27
N LYS A 225 -14.59 8.68 1.04
CA LYS A 225 -15.81 8.06 1.57
C LYS A 225 -17.07 8.85 1.18
N ASN A 226 -17.04 10.17 1.27
CA ASN A 226 -18.19 11.02 0.99
C ASN A 226 -18.45 11.22 -0.52
N GLU A 227 -17.41 11.23 -1.35
CA GLU A 227 -17.54 11.39 -2.81
C GLU A 227 -17.90 10.08 -3.53
N LEU A 228 -17.50 8.93 -2.99
CA LEU A 228 -17.69 7.61 -3.60
C LEU A 228 -18.91 6.86 -3.03
N ILE A 229 -20.01 7.57 -2.78
CA ILE A 229 -21.24 7.02 -2.18
C ILE A 229 -22.24 6.46 -3.21
N ASN A 230 -22.14 6.87 -4.48
CA ASN A 230 -23.15 6.53 -5.48
C ASN A 230 -23.09 5.05 -5.87
N ASP A 231 -24.25 4.49 -6.22
CA ASP A 231 -24.44 3.08 -6.60
C ASP A 231 -24.31 2.81 -8.11
N ASP A 232 -23.79 3.79 -8.85
CA ASP A 232 -23.58 3.77 -10.30
C ASP A 232 -22.11 4.11 -10.67
N LEU A 233 -21.84 4.28 -11.97
CA LEU A 233 -20.48 4.55 -12.48
C LEU A 233 -20.02 6.01 -12.33
N SER A 234 -20.82 6.91 -11.74
CA SER A 234 -20.29 8.20 -11.27
C SER A 234 -19.30 7.99 -10.13
N ASN A 235 -19.45 6.90 -9.37
CA ASN A 235 -18.48 6.40 -8.41
C ASN A 235 -17.23 5.89 -9.15
N GLN A 236 -16.14 6.66 -9.04
CA GLN A 236 -14.89 6.35 -9.76
C GLN A 236 -14.29 5.00 -9.32
N ALA A 237 -14.45 4.61 -8.05
CA ALA A 237 -13.96 3.30 -7.58
C ALA A 237 -14.73 2.15 -8.23
N TYR A 238 -16.04 2.29 -8.41
CA TYR A 238 -16.86 1.30 -9.12
C TYR A 238 -16.57 1.29 -10.62
N LYS A 239 -16.34 2.46 -11.21
CA LYS A 239 -15.89 2.57 -12.61
C LYS A 239 -14.60 1.77 -12.84
N TYR A 240 -13.61 1.90 -11.95
CA TYR A 240 -12.37 1.11 -12.00
C TYR A 240 -12.63 -0.39 -11.81
N ALA A 241 -13.42 -0.78 -10.80
CA ALA A 241 -13.74 -2.18 -10.54
C ALA A 241 -14.42 -2.88 -11.74
N VAL A 242 -15.41 -2.21 -12.36
CA VAL A 242 -16.19 -2.75 -13.47
C VAL A 242 -15.33 -2.95 -14.72
N ILE A 243 -14.48 -1.98 -15.09
CA ILE A 243 -13.65 -2.13 -16.29
C ILE A 243 -12.64 -3.28 -16.13
N ARG A 244 -12.05 -3.45 -14.95
CA ARG A 244 -11.14 -4.57 -14.67
C ARG A 244 -11.85 -5.91 -14.77
N ASN A 245 -13.04 -6.01 -14.19
CA ASN A 245 -13.85 -7.23 -14.27
C ASN A 245 -14.26 -7.55 -15.72
N TYR A 246 -14.62 -6.52 -16.49
CA TYR A 246 -14.90 -6.69 -17.91
C TYR A 246 -13.69 -7.22 -18.67
N LEU A 247 -12.52 -6.60 -18.51
CA LEU A 247 -11.27 -7.07 -19.14
C LEU A 247 -10.92 -8.50 -18.72
N TYR A 248 -11.05 -8.86 -17.45
CA TYR A 248 -10.90 -10.24 -16.99
C TYR A 248 -11.82 -11.22 -17.75
N ASN A 249 -13.08 -10.86 -17.95
CA ASN A 249 -14.06 -11.65 -18.71
C ASN A 249 -13.75 -11.71 -20.21
N GLN A 250 -13.02 -10.73 -20.76
CA GLN A 250 -12.50 -10.76 -22.14
C GLN A 250 -11.24 -11.64 -22.29
N GLY A 251 -10.77 -12.28 -21.22
CA GLY A 251 -9.66 -13.23 -21.25
C GLY A 251 -8.35 -12.68 -20.72
N TYR A 252 -8.26 -11.38 -20.41
CA TYR A 252 -7.09 -10.81 -19.77
C TYR A 252 -6.84 -11.47 -18.40
N LYS A 253 -5.57 -11.72 -18.09
CA LYS A 253 -5.12 -12.44 -16.89
C LYS A 253 -4.26 -11.61 -15.97
N THR A 254 -3.72 -10.48 -16.43
CA THR A 254 -2.83 -9.62 -15.65
C THR A 254 -3.28 -8.17 -15.72
N ASP A 255 -3.29 -7.51 -14.57
CA ASP A 255 -3.45 -6.06 -14.44
C ASP A 255 -2.13 -5.51 -13.92
N ALA A 256 -1.46 -4.69 -14.73
CA ALA A 256 -0.20 -4.07 -14.34
C ALA A 256 -0.43 -2.64 -13.89
N LEU A 257 -0.19 -2.35 -12.61
CA LEU A 257 -0.22 -0.99 -12.08
C LEU A 257 1.10 -0.28 -12.42
N ILE A 258 1.00 0.80 -13.19
CA ILE A 258 2.14 1.55 -13.72
C ILE A 258 2.22 2.90 -13.03
N SER A 259 3.42 3.30 -12.63
CA SER A 259 3.73 4.65 -12.16
C SER A 259 4.85 5.25 -13.00
N TYR A 260 4.86 6.58 -13.15
CA TYR A 260 5.99 7.34 -13.68
C TYR A 260 6.85 8.01 -12.59
N GLU A 261 6.52 7.74 -11.32
CA GLU A 261 7.17 8.25 -10.12
C GLU A 261 7.79 7.09 -9.32
N LEU A 262 9.08 7.17 -9.02
CA LEU A 262 9.81 6.15 -8.23
C LEU A 262 9.25 6.00 -6.81
N GLN A 263 8.74 7.10 -6.25
CA GLN A 263 8.14 7.22 -4.92
C GLN A 263 6.89 6.36 -4.75
N LEU A 264 6.27 5.93 -5.86
CA LEU A 264 5.08 5.07 -5.83
C LEU A 264 5.42 3.59 -5.96
N GLN A 265 6.70 3.20 -5.99
CA GLN A 265 7.07 1.78 -6.11
C GLN A 265 6.43 0.92 -5.01
N MET A 266 6.57 1.32 -3.74
CA MET A 266 5.97 0.58 -2.64
C MET A 266 4.44 0.71 -2.59
N LEU A 267 3.85 1.74 -3.20
CA LEU A 267 2.41 1.80 -3.41
C LEU A 267 1.94 0.69 -4.36
N THR A 268 2.71 0.39 -5.41
CA THR A 268 2.36 -0.73 -6.30
C THR A 268 2.48 -2.08 -5.60
N GLU A 269 3.45 -2.25 -4.69
CA GLU A 269 3.53 -3.46 -3.83
C GLU A 269 2.33 -3.59 -2.88
N TRP A 270 1.91 -2.49 -2.24
CA TRP A 270 0.70 -2.48 -1.41
C TRP A 270 -0.55 -2.82 -2.23
N TRP A 271 -0.69 -2.23 -3.42
CA TRP A 271 -1.80 -2.54 -4.33
C TRP A 271 -1.81 -4.01 -4.77
N LYS A 272 -0.63 -4.60 -5.08
CA LYS A 272 -0.52 -6.03 -5.41
C LYS A 272 -1.00 -6.92 -4.27
N GLN A 273 -0.63 -6.59 -3.02
CA GLN A 273 -1.15 -7.33 -1.87
C GLN A 273 -2.67 -7.19 -1.76
N LEU A 274 -3.16 -5.95 -1.85
CA LEU A 274 -4.58 -5.62 -1.70
C LEU A 274 -5.42 -6.46 -2.69
N PHE A 275 -5.14 -6.36 -3.99
CA PHE A 275 -5.88 -7.09 -5.02
C PHE A 275 -5.56 -8.59 -5.05
N GLY A 276 -4.30 -8.98 -4.95
CA GLY A 276 -3.86 -10.37 -5.08
C GLY A 276 -4.40 -11.28 -3.98
N GLU A 277 -4.29 -10.86 -2.71
CA GLU A 277 -4.83 -11.66 -1.60
C GLU A 277 -6.36 -11.68 -1.54
N SER A 278 -7.03 -10.67 -2.11
CA SER A 278 -8.49 -10.57 -2.09
C SER A 278 -9.15 -11.32 -3.24
N GLU A 279 -8.61 -11.22 -4.46
CA GLU A 279 -9.21 -11.79 -5.68
C GLU A 279 -8.63 -13.15 -6.07
N GLY A 280 -7.38 -13.47 -5.68
CA GLY A 280 -6.70 -14.74 -5.96
C GLY A 280 -7.29 -15.92 -5.18
N LYS A 281 -8.50 -16.33 -5.54
CA LYS A 281 -9.34 -17.32 -4.83
C LYS A 281 -10.07 -18.19 -5.82
N ASP A 282 -10.33 -19.45 -5.44
CA ASP A 282 -11.21 -20.35 -6.19
C ASP A 282 -10.82 -20.51 -7.68
N ASN A 283 -9.51 -20.47 -7.98
CA ASN A 283 -8.93 -20.45 -9.34
C ASN A 283 -9.37 -19.26 -10.22
N LYS A 284 -9.74 -18.14 -9.58
CA LYS A 284 -10.11 -16.88 -10.21
C LYS A 284 -9.16 -15.76 -9.79
N GLY A 285 -9.28 -14.63 -10.48
CA GLY A 285 -8.58 -13.40 -10.17
C GLY A 285 -7.62 -12.98 -11.27
N LEU A 286 -7.40 -11.67 -11.38
CA LEU A 286 -6.31 -11.11 -12.16
C LEU A 286 -5.02 -11.30 -11.37
N LEU A 287 -3.93 -11.63 -12.05
CA LEU A 287 -2.58 -11.55 -11.48
C LEU A 287 -2.21 -10.06 -11.39
N PRO A 288 -2.03 -9.49 -10.18
CA PRO A 288 -1.59 -8.12 -10.06
C PRO A 288 -0.08 -8.03 -10.33
N SER A 289 0.30 -7.23 -11.32
CA SER A 289 1.68 -6.90 -11.66
C SER A 289 1.92 -5.40 -11.48
N SER A 290 3.16 -4.94 -11.64
CA SER A 290 3.52 -3.54 -11.50
C SER A 290 4.76 -3.21 -12.31
N MET A 291 4.85 -1.97 -12.81
CA MET A 291 6.06 -1.44 -13.47
C MET A 291 6.27 0.02 -13.11
N ILE A 292 7.52 0.46 -13.05
CA ILE A 292 7.89 1.85 -12.80
C ILE A 292 8.55 2.40 -14.06
N PHE A 293 7.84 3.30 -14.75
CA PHE A 293 8.30 3.95 -15.96
C PHE A 293 9.00 5.29 -15.63
N SER A 294 9.91 5.76 -16.48
CA SER A 294 10.40 5.14 -17.72
C SER A 294 11.36 3.96 -17.50
N THR A 295 11.84 3.68 -16.27
CA THR A 295 12.81 2.61 -15.98
C THR A 295 12.45 1.26 -16.63
N ASP A 296 11.24 0.77 -16.41
CA ASP A 296 10.81 -0.54 -16.91
C ASP A 296 10.39 -0.54 -18.39
N LEU A 297 10.31 0.62 -19.05
CA LEU A 297 10.26 0.66 -20.52
C LEU A 297 11.56 0.08 -21.11
N HIS A 298 12.66 0.14 -20.35
CA HIS A 298 13.97 -0.39 -20.73
C HIS A 298 14.24 -1.82 -20.20
N SER A 299 13.22 -2.51 -19.69
CA SER A 299 13.29 -3.92 -19.29
C SER A 299 12.10 -4.72 -19.85
N LEU A 300 10.88 -4.25 -19.57
CA LEU A 300 9.61 -4.87 -19.93
C LEU A 300 8.91 -4.17 -21.10
N GLY A 301 9.30 -2.94 -21.47
CA GLY A 301 8.66 -2.16 -22.53
C GLY A 301 8.52 -2.90 -23.86
N GLN A 302 9.54 -3.66 -24.28
CA GLN A 302 9.48 -4.53 -25.47
C GLN A 302 8.37 -5.58 -25.37
N TRP A 303 8.21 -6.21 -24.20
CA TRP A 303 7.14 -7.19 -23.98
C TRP A 303 5.77 -6.52 -23.91
N VAL A 304 5.66 -5.36 -23.27
CA VAL A 304 4.41 -4.59 -23.23
C VAL A 304 3.97 -4.24 -24.65
N GLN A 305 4.89 -3.80 -25.51
CA GLN A 305 4.61 -3.40 -26.88
C GLN A 305 4.30 -4.59 -27.82
N GLU A 306 5.12 -5.65 -27.81
CA GLU A 306 5.07 -6.72 -28.84
C GLU A 306 4.92 -8.14 -28.28
N GLY A 307 4.77 -8.29 -26.97
CA GLY A 307 4.43 -9.57 -26.34
C GLY A 307 3.01 -10.06 -26.68
N PRO A 308 2.58 -11.18 -26.08
CA PRO A 308 1.24 -11.72 -26.29
C PRO A 308 0.11 -10.72 -25.94
N ARG A 309 -0.80 -10.49 -26.89
CA ARG A 309 -1.99 -9.65 -26.70
C ARG A 309 -3.08 -10.39 -25.91
N ASN A 310 -4.00 -9.64 -25.31
CA ASN A 310 -5.11 -10.17 -24.49
C ASN A 310 -4.67 -10.95 -23.25
N VAL A 311 -3.41 -10.80 -22.81
CA VAL A 311 -2.89 -11.41 -21.57
C VAL A 311 -2.87 -10.39 -20.43
N MET A 312 -2.43 -9.17 -20.70
CA MET A 312 -2.27 -8.10 -19.72
C MET A 312 -3.01 -6.86 -20.19
N PHE A 313 -3.43 -6.00 -19.26
CA PHE A 313 -3.78 -4.60 -19.51
C PHE A 313 -3.04 -3.73 -18.48
N GLU A 314 -2.95 -2.43 -18.75
CA GLU A 314 -2.23 -1.49 -17.90
C GLU A 314 -3.20 -0.56 -17.15
N THR A 315 -3.00 -0.41 -15.84
CA THR A 315 -3.59 0.66 -15.04
C THR A 315 -2.49 1.68 -14.74
N ILE A 316 -2.56 2.89 -15.29
CA ILE A 316 -1.51 3.91 -15.16
C ILE A 316 -1.92 4.97 -14.15
N ILE A 317 -1.06 5.27 -13.19
CA ILE A 317 -1.20 6.44 -12.30
C ILE A 317 -0.59 7.66 -13.00
N LYS A 318 -1.41 8.71 -13.18
CA LYS A 318 -1.00 10.00 -13.74
C LYS A 318 -1.11 11.09 -12.69
N ILE A 319 0.04 11.67 -12.35
CA ILE A 319 0.16 12.82 -11.44
C ILE A 319 0.17 14.11 -12.25
N GLU A 320 -0.72 15.06 -11.97
CA GLU A 320 -0.78 16.31 -12.73
C GLU A 320 0.32 17.30 -12.35
N LYS A 321 0.63 17.43 -11.05
CA LYS A 321 1.60 18.37 -10.50
C LYS A 321 2.66 17.64 -9.68
N PRO A 322 3.96 17.87 -9.95
CA PRO A 322 5.03 17.29 -9.15
C PRO A 322 5.19 18.09 -7.85
N ASN A 323 5.72 17.46 -6.80
CA ASN A 323 6.06 18.16 -5.56
C ASN A 323 7.31 19.06 -5.74
N TYR A 324 8.22 18.64 -6.61
CA TYR A 324 9.45 19.35 -6.97
C TYR A 324 9.68 19.18 -8.47
N ASP A 325 10.20 20.21 -9.13
CA ASP A 325 10.51 20.17 -10.56
C ASP A 325 11.82 20.91 -10.82
N LEU A 326 12.52 20.51 -11.88
CA LEU A 326 13.77 21.11 -12.32
C LEU A 326 13.72 21.29 -13.83
N ASN A 327 14.40 22.33 -14.33
CA ASN A 327 14.60 22.48 -15.76
C ASN A 327 15.86 21.73 -16.20
N VAL A 328 15.86 21.22 -17.44
CA VAL A 328 17.08 20.70 -18.06
C VAL A 328 18.05 21.86 -18.27
N PRO A 329 19.27 21.82 -17.71
CA PRO A 329 20.26 22.89 -17.92
C PRO A 329 20.69 22.92 -19.40
N ILE A 330 21.02 24.10 -19.91
CA ILE A 330 21.69 24.24 -21.19
C ILE A 330 23.12 23.71 -21.05
N ASP A 331 23.55 22.90 -22.01
CA ASP A 331 24.95 22.55 -22.23
C ASP A 331 25.48 23.37 -23.41
N GLU A 332 26.61 24.06 -23.23
CA GLU A 332 27.19 24.94 -24.26
C GLU A 332 27.67 24.16 -25.49
N ASP A 333 28.19 22.96 -25.31
CA ASP A 333 28.73 22.12 -26.39
C ASP A 333 27.64 21.23 -27.03
N ASN A 334 26.59 20.89 -26.27
CA ASN A 334 25.46 20.07 -26.72
C ASN A 334 25.88 18.74 -27.38
N TYR A 335 26.93 18.10 -26.88
CA TYR A 335 27.46 16.86 -27.46
C TYR A 335 26.43 15.72 -27.52
N ASP A 336 25.49 15.68 -26.57
CA ASP A 336 24.42 14.68 -26.50
C ASP A 336 23.20 15.03 -27.38
N GLY A 337 23.18 16.23 -27.97
CA GLY A 337 22.07 16.72 -28.77
C GLY A 337 20.80 17.02 -27.98
N LEU A 338 20.83 17.07 -26.64
CA LEU A 338 19.64 17.19 -25.78
C LEU A 338 19.20 18.63 -25.50
N ASN A 339 19.88 19.66 -26.03
CA ASN A 339 19.47 21.06 -25.83
C ASN A 339 18.04 21.36 -26.29
N TYR A 340 17.42 20.56 -27.15
CA TYR A 340 16.00 20.73 -27.50
C TYR A 340 15.05 20.50 -26.30
N LEU A 341 15.50 19.80 -25.25
CA LEU A 341 14.76 19.55 -24.01
C LEU A 341 14.82 20.72 -23.02
N THR A 342 15.76 21.66 -23.17
CA THR A 342 15.97 22.80 -22.24
C THR A 342 14.78 23.75 -22.11
N LYS A 343 13.83 23.69 -23.05
CA LYS A 343 12.56 24.43 -23.01
C LYS A 343 11.52 23.80 -22.07
N ASN A 344 11.77 22.58 -21.59
CA ASN A 344 10.85 21.82 -20.76
C ASN A 344 11.49 21.47 -19.42
N SER A 345 10.65 21.36 -18.40
CA SER A 345 11.04 20.79 -17.11
C SER A 345 11.12 19.27 -17.17
N PHE A 346 11.76 18.64 -16.17
CA PHE A 346 11.79 17.19 -16.02
C PHE A 346 10.38 16.61 -15.93
N HIS A 347 9.45 17.24 -15.20
CA HIS A 347 8.06 16.81 -15.18
C HIS A 347 7.39 16.88 -16.55
N GLN A 348 7.58 17.97 -17.30
CA GLN A 348 7.01 18.10 -18.65
C GLN A 348 7.54 17.03 -19.62
N ILE A 349 8.82 16.70 -19.53
CA ILE A 349 9.45 15.62 -20.29
C ILE A 349 8.85 14.27 -19.86
N ASN A 350 8.71 14.02 -18.56
CA ASN A 350 8.11 12.78 -18.01
C ASN A 350 6.64 12.61 -18.46
N GLN A 351 5.84 13.69 -18.42
CA GLN A 351 4.46 13.69 -18.92
C GLN A 351 4.39 13.45 -20.43
N THR A 352 5.37 13.92 -21.19
CA THR A 352 5.46 13.66 -22.64
C THR A 352 5.79 12.19 -22.90
N ALA A 353 6.72 11.61 -22.14
CA ALA A 353 7.03 10.18 -22.20
C ALA A 353 5.81 9.33 -21.84
N LEU A 354 5.07 9.68 -20.78
CA LEU A 354 3.80 9.04 -20.40
C LEU A 354 2.79 9.03 -21.53
N LYS A 355 2.53 10.18 -22.15
CA LYS A 355 1.60 10.29 -23.29
C LYS A 355 2.08 9.45 -24.48
N GLY A 356 3.37 9.52 -24.79
CA GLY A 356 3.98 8.74 -25.88
C GLY A 356 3.85 7.23 -25.68
N ALA A 357 4.13 6.74 -24.46
CA ALA A 357 4.00 5.33 -24.12
C ALA A 357 2.53 4.87 -24.15
N ILE A 358 1.59 5.66 -23.60
CA ILE A 358 0.15 5.35 -23.70
C ILE A 358 -0.26 5.21 -25.17
N GLN A 359 0.14 6.15 -26.04
CA GLN A 359 -0.19 6.06 -27.46
C GLN A 359 0.43 4.83 -28.11
N ALA A 360 1.71 4.53 -27.82
CA ALA A 360 2.40 3.38 -28.36
C ALA A 360 1.73 2.05 -27.94
N HIS A 361 1.38 1.91 -26.65
CA HIS A 361 0.78 0.70 -26.10
C HIS A 361 -0.68 0.56 -26.50
N SER A 362 -1.52 1.60 -26.37
CA SER A 362 -2.96 1.51 -26.65
C SER A 362 -3.30 1.52 -28.13
N VAL A 363 -2.66 2.38 -28.93
CA VAL A 363 -3.01 2.56 -30.34
C VAL A 363 -2.28 1.56 -31.23
N THR A 364 -0.96 1.44 -31.05
CA THR A 364 -0.13 0.55 -31.89
C THR A 364 -0.05 -0.86 -31.31
N GLY A 365 0.13 -0.98 -30.00
CA GLY A 365 0.27 -2.25 -29.28
C GLY A 365 -1.05 -2.93 -28.93
N ASN A 366 -2.20 -2.27 -29.15
CA ASN A 366 -3.53 -2.75 -28.78
C ASN A 366 -3.61 -3.28 -27.32
N MET A 367 -2.97 -2.57 -26.40
CA MET A 367 -2.99 -2.81 -24.97
C MET A 367 -3.99 -1.88 -24.29
N PRO A 368 -5.06 -2.35 -23.63
CA PRO A 368 -5.96 -1.45 -22.94
C PRO A 368 -5.26 -0.71 -21.79
N ASN A 369 -5.40 0.62 -21.76
CA ASN A 369 -4.86 1.47 -20.71
C ASN A 369 -5.99 2.14 -19.92
N ILE A 370 -6.10 1.84 -18.64
CA ILE A 370 -6.91 2.60 -17.66
C ILE A 370 -6.01 3.68 -17.05
N VAL A 371 -6.41 4.94 -17.03
CA VAL A 371 -5.60 6.02 -16.43
C VAL A 371 -6.30 6.54 -15.17
N LEU A 372 -5.59 6.48 -14.04
CA LEU A 372 -5.98 7.02 -12.74
C LEU A 372 -5.30 8.37 -12.57
N GLU A 373 -6.06 9.46 -12.75
CA GLU A 373 -5.55 10.84 -12.71
C GLU A 373 -5.78 11.44 -11.32
N PHE A 374 -4.74 12.04 -10.73
CA PHE A 374 -4.88 12.89 -9.54
C PHE A 374 -3.81 13.98 -9.46
N GLU A 375 -4.08 15.02 -8.66
CA GLU A 375 -3.34 16.28 -8.77
C GLU A 375 -1.90 16.21 -8.26
N LYS A 376 -1.65 15.69 -7.06
CA LYS A 376 -0.34 15.75 -6.38
C LYS A 376 -0.15 14.55 -5.44
N MET A 377 1.09 14.27 -5.05
CA MET A 377 1.42 13.21 -4.09
C MET A 377 1.59 13.78 -2.68
N ASP A 378 0.49 13.85 -1.93
CA ASP A 378 0.50 14.34 -0.54
C ASP A 378 -0.37 13.50 0.39
N ASP A 379 -0.39 13.87 1.67
CA ASP A 379 -1.08 13.20 2.76
C ASP A 379 -2.58 13.01 2.46
N GLU A 380 -3.26 14.08 2.02
CA GLU A 380 -4.69 14.03 1.67
C GLU A 380 -4.94 13.10 0.49
N GLN A 381 -4.11 13.19 -0.56
CA GLN A 381 -4.26 12.32 -1.71
C GLN A 381 -3.96 10.86 -1.39
N PHE A 382 -3.00 10.56 -0.50
CA PHE A 382 -2.75 9.19 -0.03
C PHE A 382 -3.96 8.63 0.70
N GLY A 383 -4.56 9.39 1.62
CA GLY A 383 -5.78 8.99 2.31
C GLY A 383 -6.94 8.71 1.35
N TYR A 384 -7.15 9.60 0.37
CA TYR A 384 -8.16 9.41 -0.67
C TYR A 384 -7.90 8.14 -1.48
N LEU A 385 -6.65 7.93 -1.89
CA LEU A 385 -6.21 6.81 -2.72
C LEU A 385 -6.40 5.46 -2.03
N VAL A 386 -6.08 5.38 -0.73
CA VAL A 386 -6.31 4.16 0.06
C VAL A 386 -7.78 3.75 0.02
N TYR A 387 -8.67 4.68 0.39
CA TYR A 387 -10.10 4.37 0.44
C TYR A 387 -10.66 4.03 -0.94
N PHE A 388 -10.22 4.76 -1.97
CA PHE A 388 -10.59 4.48 -3.37
C PHE A 388 -10.25 3.03 -3.76
N PHE A 389 -9.03 2.56 -3.50
CA PHE A 389 -8.63 1.21 -3.87
C PHE A 389 -9.29 0.13 -3.02
N GLU A 390 -9.48 0.35 -1.72
CA GLU A 390 -10.19 -0.60 -0.85
C GLU A 390 -11.66 -0.78 -1.29
N LEU A 391 -12.33 0.32 -1.66
CA LEU A 391 -13.69 0.28 -2.19
C LEU A 391 -13.76 -0.36 -3.58
N ALA A 392 -12.86 0.01 -4.49
CA ALA A 392 -12.80 -0.56 -5.84
C ALA A 392 -12.54 -2.06 -5.81
N LEU A 393 -11.58 -2.50 -4.99
CA LEU A 393 -11.30 -3.92 -4.78
C LEU A 393 -12.54 -4.66 -4.29
N THR A 394 -13.24 -4.11 -3.29
CA THR A 394 -14.39 -4.79 -2.70
C THR A 394 -15.50 -5.01 -3.74
N MET A 395 -15.79 -4.00 -4.56
CA MET A 395 -16.68 -4.15 -5.71
C MET A 395 -16.17 -5.19 -6.70
N SER A 396 -14.89 -5.13 -7.06
CA SER A 396 -14.24 -6.03 -8.04
C SER A 396 -14.28 -7.51 -7.60
N ALA A 397 -13.96 -7.79 -6.34
CA ALA A 397 -13.99 -9.13 -5.77
C ALA A 397 -15.42 -9.71 -5.66
N TYR A 398 -16.43 -8.87 -5.36
CA TYR A 398 -17.83 -9.32 -5.40
C TYR A 398 -18.36 -9.52 -6.81
N LEU A 399 -17.90 -8.75 -7.81
CA LEU A 399 -18.18 -9.02 -9.23
C LEU A 399 -17.57 -10.37 -9.66
N LEU A 400 -16.44 -10.78 -9.07
CA LEU A 400 -15.79 -12.07 -9.29
C LEU A 400 -16.43 -13.25 -8.52
N ASP A 401 -17.36 -12.95 -7.61
CA ASP A 401 -18.01 -13.87 -6.67
C ASP A 401 -17.03 -14.63 -5.76
N VAL A 402 -16.06 -13.92 -5.18
CA VAL A 402 -15.12 -14.46 -4.19
C VAL A 402 -15.26 -13.75 -2.84
N ASN A 403 -14.70 -14.33 -1.77
CA ASN A 403 -14.60 -13.66 -0.47
C ASN A 403 -13.40 -12.69 -0.48
N PRO A 404 -13.61 -11.35 -0.44
CA PRO A 404 -12.53 -10.38 -0.54
C PRO A 404 -11.64 -10.35 0.71
N PHE A 405 -12.09 -10.89 1.84
CA PHE A 405 -11.52 -10.55 3.16
C PHE A 405 -10.83 -11.71 3.87
N ASN A 406 -10.87 -12.92 3.32
CA ASN A 406 -10.10 -14.06 3.82
C ASN A 406 -8.80 -14.27 3.05
N GLN A 407 -7.97 -15.25 3.44
CA GLN A 407 -6.72 -15.62 2.75
C GLN A 407 -6.30 -17.08 3.02
N PRO A 408 -7.17 -18.08 2.78
CA PRO A 408 -6.92 -19.45 3.24
C PRO A 408 -5.64 -20.09 2.67
N GLY A 409 -5.27 -19.78 1.43
CA GLY A 409 -4.13 -20.40 0.75
C GLY A 409 -2.78 -20.14 1.41
N VAL A 410 -2.63 -19.05 2.17
CA VAL A 410 -1.37 -18.69 2.83
C VAL A 410 -1.03 -19.62 4.01
N GLU A 411 -1.99 -20.40 4.52
CA GLU A 411 -1.74 -21.30 5.65
C GLU A 411 -1.00 -22.58 5.24
N VAL A 412 -1.02 -22.95 3.95
CA VAL A 412 -0.40 -24.18 3.44
C VAL A 412 1.12 -24.15 3.58
N TYR A 413 1.78 -23.08 3.12
CA TYR A 413 3.24 -22.99 3.23
C TYR A 413 3.68 -22.85 4.70
N LYS A 414 2.89 -22.13 5.53
CA LYS A 414 3.15 -21.99 6.97
C LYS A 414 3.11 -23.35 7.66
N TYR A 415 2.11 -24.17 7.36
CA TYR A 415 2.01 -25.54 7.89
C TYR A 415 3.26 -26.36 7.53
N ASN A 416 3.63 -26.37 6.26
CA ASN A 416 4.81 -27.11 5.78
C ASN A 416 6.11 -26.61 6.40
N MET A 417 6.29 -25.29 6.49
CA MET A 417 7.43 -24.67 7.16
C MET A 417 7.51 -25.08 8.63
N PHE A 418 6.39 -25.02 9.36
CA PHE A 418 6.35 -25.43 10.77
C PHE A 418 6.64 -26.92 10.96
N LYS A 419 6.18 -27.77 10.04
CA LYS A 419 6.51 -29.19 10.03
C LYS A 419 8.01 -29.41 9.83
N LEU A 420 8.62 -28.76 8.84
CA LEU A 420 10.06 -28.85 8.57
C LEU A 420 10.92 -28.29 9.72
N LEU A 421 10.41 -27.30 10.45
CA LEU A 421 11.04 -26.75 11.66
C LEU A 421 10.75 -27.56 12.93
N ASN A 422 10.12 -28.74 12.82
CA ASN A 422 9.77 -29.62 13.94
C ASN A 422 8.96 -28.92 15.03
N LYS A 423 8.04 -28.02 14.66
CA LYS A 423 7.19 -27.33 15.62
C LYS A 423 6.33 -28.36 16.38
N PRO A 424 6.41 -28.41 17.72
CA PRO A 424 5.61 -29.35 18.50
C PRO A 424 4.11 -29.20 18.19
N GLY A 425 3.43 -30.34 17.98
CA GLY A 425 1.99 -30.40 17.69
C GLY A 425 1.61 -30.31 16.21
N ILE A 426 2.55 -30.06 15.30
CA ILE A 426 2.33 -30.13 13.85
C ILE A 426 2.85 -31.49 13.34
N LYS A 427 2.00 -32.27 12.64
CA LYS A 427 2.33 -33.63 12.17
C LYS A 427 2.60 -33.73 10.67
#